data_AF-A0A8T5QGS7-F1
#
_entry.id   AF-A0A8T5QGS7-F1
#
_cell.length_a   1.000
_cell.length_b   1.000
_cell.length_c   1.000
_cell.angle_alpha   90.00
_cell.angle_beta   90.00
_cell.angle_gamma   90.00
#
_symmetry.space_group_name_H-M   'P 1'
#
loop_
_entity.id
_entity.type
_entity.pdbx_description
1 polymer ?
#
loop_
_entity_poly.entity_id
_entity_poly.type
_entity_poly.pdbx_seq_one_letter_code
_entity_poly.pdbx_strand_id
1 'polypeptide(L)'
;IITLALVQGYGMFNYIYITVGLFLAEFFLKTIVGPHASPISVISRLIIRKQEPEYVGAIQKKFAWALGLIMAITMLTVLLIGVRGAVPLTICFICLGLMWIESSFGICVGCKIYWFLVNKKIIKEPKHRPKCSGNSCSL
;
A
#
# COMPACT_ATOMS: atom_id res chain seq x y z
N ILE A 1 19.51 1.18 11.01
CA ILE A 1 20.24 0.09 11.70
C ILE A 1 20.38 0.40 13.20
N ILE A 2 20.92 1.55 13.60
CA ILE A 2 21.03 1.97 15.02
C ILE A 2 19.67 2.15 15.71
N THR A 3 18.67 2.73 15.04
CA THR A 3 17.29 2.79 15.54
C THR A 3 16.60 1.43 15.62
N LEU A 4 17.01 0.47 14.77
CA LEU A 4 16.40 -0.87 14.71
C LEU A 4 16.85 -1.76 15.88
N ALA A 5 18.11 -1.62 16.30
CA ALA A 5 18.66 -2.31 17.47
C ALA A 5 18.04 -1.82 18.79
N LEU A 6 17.73 -0.51 18.88
CA LEU A 6 17.03 0.05 20.05
C LEU A 6 15.58 -0.45 20.15
N VAL A 7 14.86 -0.57 19.03
CA VAL A 7 13.48 -1.13 19.06
C VAL A 7 13.45 -2.60 19.45
N GLN A 8 14.42 -3.42 19.02
CA GLN A 8 14.45 -4.83 19.40
C GLN A 8 14.93 -5.06 20.84
N GLY A 9 15.71 -4.14 21.42
CA GLY A 9 16.26 -4.27 22.79
C GLY A 9 15.32 -3.83 23.92
N TYR A 10 14.43 -2.86 23.69
CA TYR A 10 13.62 -2.22 24.74
C TYR A 10 12.15 -2.71 24.76
N GLY A 11 11.87 -4.02 24.83
CA GLY A 11 10.51 -4.52 25.14
C GLY A 11 9.34 -4.00 24.24
N MET A 12 9.65 -3.43 23.06
CA MET A 12 8.73 -2.67 22.21
C MET A 12 7.80 -3.55 21.34
N PHE A 13 7.62 -4.82 21.67
CA PHE A 13 6.86 -5.77 20.83
C PHE A 13 5.42 -5.30 20.56
N ASN A 14 4.77 -4.62 21.52
CA ASN A 14 3.45 -4.03 21.35
C ASN A 14 3.38 -3.01 20.19
N TYR A 15 4.46 -2.25 19.94
CA TYR A 15 4.47 -1.25 18.88
C TYR A 15 4.40 -1.87 17.49
N ILE A 16 5.01 -3.04 17.28
CA ILE A 16 4.94 -3.74 15.99
C ILE A 16 3.50 -4.16 15.71
N TYR A 17 2.80 -4.75 16.68
CA TYR A 17 1.40 -5.13 16.53
C TYR A 17 0.51 -3.90 16.28
N ILE A 18 0.73 -2.79 16.99
CA ILE A 18 -0.01 -1.54 16.79
C ILE A 18 0.23 -0.96 15.39
N THR A 19 1.49 -0.86 14.95
CA THR A 19 1.82 -0.33 13.62
C THR A 19 1.22 -1.19 12.51
N VAL A 20 1.36 -2.51 12.58
CA VAL A 20 0.77 -3.43 11.59
C VAL A 20 -0.75 -3.33 11.59
N GLY A 21 -1.38 -3.26 12.78
CA GLY A 21 -2.82 -3.08 12.92
C GLY A 21 -3.33 -1.78 12.28
N LEU A 22 -2.61 -0.67 12.48
CA LEU A 22 -2.94 0.62 11.86
C LEU A 22 -2.83 0.56 10.33
N PHE A 23 -1.75 0.00 9.78
CA PHE A 23 -1.59 -0.16 8.33
C PHE A 23 -2.68 -1.06 7.73
N LEU A 24 -2.98 -2.16 8.40
CA LEU A 24 -4.05 -3.09 8.00
C LEU A 24 -5.42 -2.37 7.97
N ALA A 25 -5.76 -1.61 9.02
CA ALA A 25 -6.99 -0.85 9.08
C ALA A 25 -7.08 0.22 7.97
N GLU A 26 -5.98 0.93 7.69
CA GLU A 26 -5.92 1.91 6.60
C GLU A 26 -6.15 1.27 5.23
N PHE A 27 -5.45 0.18 4.90
CA PHE A 27 -5.64 -0.52 3.63
C PHE A 27 -7.02 -1.17 3.51
N PHE A 28 -7.58 -1.66 4.62
CA PHE A 28 -8.93 -2.21 4.67
C PHE A 28 -9.96 -1.12 4.36
N LEU A 29 -9.87 0.02 5.04
CA LEU A 29 -10.77 1.15 4.83
C LEU A 29 -10.70 1.68 3.39
N LYS A 30 -9.48 1.79 2.84
CA LYS A 30 -9.24 2.17 1.44
C LYS A 30 -9.81 1.17 0.44
N THR A 31 -9.77 -0.12 0.74
CA THR A 31 -10.27 -1.18 -0.15
C THR A 31 -11.80 -1.23 -0.17
N ILE A 32 -12.44 -1.20 1.00
CA ILE A 32 -13.90 -1.37 1.12
C ILE A 32 -14.64 -0.06 0.87
N VAL A 33 -14.32 0.98 1.64
CA VAL A 33 -15.07 2.27 1.63
C VAL A 33 -14.51 3.22 0.57
N GLY A 34 -13.22 3.10 0.25
CA GLY A 34 -12.54 3.95 -0.73
C GLY A 34 -11.73 5.09 -0.11
N PRO A 35 -11.01 5.87 -0.93
CA PRO A 35 -10.04 6.87 -0.47
C PRO A 35 -10.66 8.11 0.18
N HIS A 36 -11.99 8.24 0.16
CA HIS A 36 -12.67 9.37 0.78
C HIS A 36 -12.81 9.21 2.29
N ALA A 37 -12.90 7.98 2.78
CA ALA A 37 -13.04 7.69 4.21
C ALA A 37 -11.71 7.50 4.94
N SER A 38 -10.63 7.16 4.21
CA SER A 38 -9.33 6.88 4.82
C SER A 38 -8.72 8.16 5.44
N PRO A 39 -8.42 8.19 6.76
CA PRO A 39 -7.94 9.39 7.45
C PRO A 39 -6.69 9.99 6.80
N ILE A 40 -5.77 9.14 6.33
CA ILE A 40 -4.54 9.61 5.67
C ILE A 40 -4.87 10.39 4.39
N SER A 41 -5.84 9.93 3.60
CA SER A 41 -6.23 10.61 2.36
C SER A 41 -7.01 11.90 2.63
N VAL A 42 -7.77 11.98 3.73
CA VAL A 42 -8.41 13.23 4.15
C VAL A 42 -7.35 14.26 4.51
N ILE A 43 -6.38 13.89 5.36
CA ILE A 43 -5.25 14.75 5.74
C ILE A 43 -4.46 15.17 4.49
N SER A 44 -4.19 14.24 3.59
CA SER A 44 -3.48 14.52 2.33
C SER A 44 -4.20 15.61 1.54
N ARG A 45 -5.52 15.48 1.33
CA ARG A 45 -6.33 16.49 0.64
C ARG A 45 -6.29 17.86 1.31
N LEU A 46 -6.23 17.91 2.65
CA LEU A 46 -6.11 19.17 3.38
C LEU A 46 -4.76 19.85 3.10
N ILE A 47 -3.67 19.07 3.03
CA ILE A 47 -2.32 19.57 2.75
C ILE A 47 -2.19 20.05 1.29
N ILE A 48 -2.70 19.28 0.33
CA ILE A 48 -2.56 19.57 -1.11
C ILE A 48 -3.63 20.51 -1.68
N ARG A 49 -4.44 21.20 -0.86
CA ARG A 49 -5.56 22.05 -1.33
C ARG A 49 -5.17 23.11 -2.38
N LYS A 50 -3.92 23.57 -2.38
CA LYS A 50 -3.39 24.59 -3.30
C LYS A 50 -2.58 24.01 -4.47
N GLN A 51 -2.49 22.69 -4.59
CA GLN A 51 -1.77 22.01 -5.67
C GLN A 51 -2.79 21.43 -6.65
N GLU A 52 -2.40 21.28 -7.92
CA GLU A 52 -3.20 20.57 -8.92
C GLU A 52 -3.02 19.05 -8.76
N PRO A 53 -4.03 18.29 -8.29
CA PRO A 53 -3.87 16.86 -8.07
C PRO A 53 -3.95 16.09 -9.40
N GLU A 54 -3.00 15.19 -9.61
CA GLU A 54 -3.07 14.23 -10.71
C GLU A 54 -4.09 13.13 -10.38
N TYR A 55 -5.22 13.13 -11.09
CA TYR A 55 -6.27 12.13 -10.89
C TYR A 55 -5.91 10.82 -11.58
N VAL A 56 -5.86 9.76 -10.79
CA VAL A 56 -5.63 8.39 -11.24
C VAL A 56 -6.89 7.54 -11.13
N GLY A 57 -6.98 6.48 -11.94
CA GLY A 57 -8.14 5.60 -11.96
C GLY A 57 -8.42 4.94 -10.61
N ALA A 58 -9.59 5.24 -10.02
CA ALA A 58 -9.96 4.75 -8.69
C ALA A 58 -9.97 3.21 -8.59
N ILE A 59 -10.41 2.52 -9.63
CA ILE A 59 -10.49 1.04 -9.68
C ILE A 59 -9.09 0.42 -9.56
N GLN A 60 -8.10 1.00 -10.23
CA GLN A 60 -6.73 0.47 -10.24
C GLN A 60 -6.05 0.67 -8.88
N LYS A 61 -6.29 1.81 -8.24
CA LYS A 61 -5.75 2.08 -6.89
C LYS A 61 -6.40 1.19 -5.84
N LYS A 62 -7.69 0.87 -5.96
CA LYS A 62 -8.34 -0.15 -5.12
C LYS A 62 -7.67 -1.52 -5.23
N PHE A 63 -7.28 -1.95 -6.43
CA PHE A 63 -6.51 -3.18 -6.63
C PHE A 63 -5.13 -3.13 -5.94
N ALA A 64 -4.41 -2.00 -6.06
CA ALA A 64 -3.13 -1.81 -5.37
C ALA A 64 -3.27 -1.87 -3.84
N TRP A 65 -4.32 -1.26 -3.27
CA TRP A 65 -4.59 -1.35 -1.83
C TRP A 65 -4.99 -2.76 -1.39
N ALA A 66 -5.70 -3.52 -2.22
CA ALA A 66 -6.00 -4.92 -1.95
C ALA A 66 -4.73 -5.78 -1.87
N LEU A 67 -3.73 -5.53 -2.73
CA LEU A 67 -2.42 -6.19 -2.61
C LEU A 67 -1.71 -5.82 -1.31
N GLY A 68 -1.72 -4.53 -0.94
CA GLY A 68 -1.17 -4.07 0.34
C GLY A 68 -1.86 -4.71 1.55
N LEU A 69 -3.18 -4.89 1.48
CA LEU A 69 -3.98 -5.55 2.50
C LEU A 69 -3.61 -7.03 2.64
N ILE A 70 -3.42 -7.76 1.53
CA ILE A 70 -2.98 -9.16 1.56
C ILE A 70 -1.62 -9.25 2.27
N MET A 71 -0.65 -8.40 1.91
CA MET A 71 0.65 -8.40 2.58
C MET A 71 0.57 -8.07 4.07
N ALA A 72 -0.29 -7.12 4.46
CA ALA A 72 -0.51 -6.77 5.86
C ALA A 72 -1.17 -7.91 6.66
N ILE A 73 -2.14 -8.62 6.07
CA ILE A 73 -2.74 -9.82 6.66
C ILE A 73 -1.67 -10.89 6.83
N THR A 74 -0.89 -11.18 5.78
CA THR A 74 0.19 -12.17 5.86
C THR A 74 1.18 -11.82 6.98
N MET A 75 1.57 -10.55 7.10
CA MET A 75 2.44 -10.09 8.18
C MET A 75 1.81 -10.30 9.56
N LEU A 76 0.53 -9.98 9.72
CA LEU A 76 -0.19 -10.19 10.98
C LEU A 76 -0.26 -11.68 11.33
N THR A 77 -0.59 -12.56 10.37
CA THR A 77 -0.63 -14.01 10.57
C THR A 77 0.73 -14.56 11.01
N VAL A 78 1.83 -14.14 10.35
CA VAL A 78 3.20 -14.54 10.73
C VAL A 78 3.53 -14.11 12.18
N LEU A 79 3.11 -12.91 12.57
CA LEU A 79 3.30 -12.41 13.94
C LEU A 79 2.44 -13.15 14.98
N LEU A 80 1.25 -13.63 14.60
CA LEU A 80 0.37 -14.42 15.47
C LEU A 80 0.89 -15.85 15.69
N ILE A 81 1.52 -16.45 14.68
CA ILE A 81 2.18 -17.77 14.79
C ILE A 81 3.45 -17.69 15.67
N GLY A 82 3.86 -16.49 16.09
CA GLY A 82 5.02 -16.28 16.95
C GLY A 82 6.35 -16.28 16.20
N VAL A 83 6.33 -16.26 14.86
CA VAL A 83 7.54 -16.13 14.04
C VAL A 83 8.04 -14.70 14.14
N ARG A 84 9.20 -14.54 14.77
CA ARG A 84 9.88 -13.26 15.00
C ARG A 84 11.23 -13.25 14.29
N GLY A 85 11.72 -12.07 13.92
CA GLY A 85 13.03 -11.90 13.30
C GLY A 85 12.96 -11.44 11.84
N ALA A 86 13.71 -12.11 10.96
CA ALA A 86 13.97 -11.63 9.60
C ALA A 86 12.73 -11.60 8.70
N VAL A 87 11.82 -12.58 8.80
CA VAL A 87 10.68 -12.73 7.88
C VAL A 87 9.70 -11.54 7.92
N PRO A 88 9.13 -11.14 9.06
CA PRO A 88 8.25 -9.95 9.09
C PRO A 88 9.00 -8.67 8.73
N LEU A 89 10.31 -8.62 9.01
CA LEU A 89 11.15 -7.47 8.67
C LEU A 89 11.35 -7.33 7.16
N THR A 90 11.65 -8.41 6.45
CA THR A 90 11.82 -8.40 4.99
C THR A 90 10.52 -8.02 4.28
N ILE A 91 9.37 -8.54 4.74
CA ILE A 91 8.06 -8.18 4.17
C ILE A 91 7.79 -6.68 4.35
N CYS A 92 8.07 -6.14 5.55
CA CYS A 92 7.91 -4.72 5.83
C CYS A 92 8.80 -3.85 4.94
N PHE A 93 10.08 -4.21 4.77
CA PHE A 93 10.99 -3.49 3.88
C PHE A 93 10.52 -3.49 2.42
N ILE A 94 10.02 -4.62 1.94
CA ILE A 94 9.46 -4.72 0.58
C ILE A 94 8.23 -3.79 0.46
N CYS A 95 7.31 -3.85 1.42
CA CYS A 95 6.11 -3.00 1.42
C CYS A 95 6.45 -1.51 1.43
N LEU A 96 7.33 -1.08 2.34
CA LEU A 96 7.79 0.30 2.43
C LEU A 96 8.54 0.75 1.18
N GLY A 97 9.36 -0.13 0.60
CA GLY A 97 10.05 0.14 -0.67
C GLY A 97 9.08 0.35 -1.83
N LEU A 98 8.05 -0.49 -1.96
CA LEU A 98 7.02 -0.35 -2.98
C LEU A 98 6.24 0.97 -2.81
N MET A 99 5.86 1.32 -1.57
CA MET A 99 5.18 2.60 -1.29
C MET A 99 6.07 3.81 -1.57
N TRP A 100 7.36 3.71 -1.24
CA TRP A 100 8.32 4.79 -1.46
C TRP A 100 8.51 5.07 -2.96
N ILE A 101 8.65 4.03 -3.78
CA ILE A 101 8.75 4.17 -5.23
C ILE A 101 7.49 4.82 -5.82
N GLU A 102 6.31 4.44 -5.32
CA GLU A 102 5.05 5.05 -5.75
C GLU A 102 4.99 6.55 -5.38
N SER A 103 5.41 6.91 -4.17
CA SER A 103 5.35 8.29 -3.69
C SER A 103 6.44 9.19 -4.29
N SER A 104 7.64 8.68 -4.52
CA SER A 104 8.79 9.48 -4.98
C SER A 104 8.91 9.54 -6.50
N PHE A 105 8.69 8.43 -7.21
CA PHE A 105 8.83 8.36 -8.67
C PHE A 105 7.48 8.35 -9.40
N GLY A 106 6.36 8.24 -8.68
CA GLY A 106 5.02 8.12 -9.29
C GLY A 106 4.75 6.76 -9.94
N ILE A 107 5.67 5.79 -9.81
CA ILE A 107 5.56 4.47 -10.43
C ILE A 107 4.82 3.52 -9.48
N CYS A 108 3.58 3.15 -9.84
CA CYS A 108 2.78 2.23 -9.03
C CYS A 108 2.87 0.80 -9.58
N VAL A 109 3.61 -0.07 -8.89
CA VAL A 109 3.78 -1.49 -9.26
C VAL A 109 2.44 -2.23 -9.28
N GLY A 110 1.55 -1.94 -8.33
CA GLY A 110 0.21 -2.53 -8.29
C GLY A 110 -0.65 -2.17 -9.52
N CYS A 111 -0.56 -0.93 -10.00
CA CYS A 111 -1.25 -0.54 -11.24
C CYS A 111 -0.67 -1.23 -12.48
N LYS A 112 0.65 -1.45 -12.53
CA LYS A 112 1.31 -2.17 -13.62
C LYS A 112 0.90 -3.65 -13.67
N ILE A 113 0.79 -4.29 -12.49
CA ILE A 113 0.27 -5.65 -12.36
C ILE A 113 -1.19 -5.70 -12.83
N TYR A 114 -2.04 -4.78 -12.38
CA TYR A 114 -3.44 -4.72 -12.82
C TYR A 114 -3.56 -4.61 -14.35
N TRP A 115 -2.78 -3.70 -14.97
CA TRP A 115 -2.79 -3.52 -16.42
C TRP A 115 -2.31 -4.77 -17.15
N PHE A 116 -1.26 -5.44 -16.64
CA PHE A 116 -0.79 -6.71 -17.19
C PHE A 116 -1.85 -7.81 -17.14
N LEU A 117 -2.63 -7.92 -16.05
CA LEU A 117 -3.73 -8.88 -15.92
C LEU A 117 -4.89 -8.56 -16.87
N VAL A 118 -5.19 -7.27 -17.08
CA VAL A 118 -6.19 -6.81 -18.06
C VAL A 118 -5.72 -7.15 -19.49
N ASN A 119 -4.45 -6.92 -19.82
CA ASN A 119 -3.90 -7.26 -21.14
C ASN A 119 -3.95 -8.76 -21.43
N LYS A 120 -3.79 -9.61 -20.40
CA LYS A 120 -3.99 -11.06 -20.48
C LYS A 120 -5.46 -11.51 -20.45
N LYS A 121 -6.43 -10.58 -20.44
CA LYS A 121 -7.89 -10.84 -20.37
C LYS A 121 -8.34 -11.68 -19.16
N ILE A 122 -7.56 -11.68 -18.08
CA ILE A 122 -7.92 -12.38 -16.84
C ILE A 122 -8.97 -11.58 -16.06
N ILE A 123 -8.90 -10.25 -16.15
CA ILE A 123 -9.80 -9.30 -15.49
C ILE A 123 -10.58 -8.54 -16.56
N LYS A 124 -11.87 -8.29 -16.30
CA LYS A 124 -12.76 -7.56 -17.21
C LYS A 124 -12.17 -6.18 -17.57
N GLU A 125 -12.11 -5.90 -18.86
CA GLU A 125 -11.63 -4.61 -19.37
C GLU A 125 -12.51 -3.47 -18.84
N PRO A 126 -11.92 -2.40 -18.27
CA PRO A 126 -12.67 -1.26 -17.80
C PRO A 126 -13.25 -0.45 -18.96
N LYS A 127 -14.45 0.13 -18.77
CA LYS A 127 -15.17 0.94 -19.77
C LYS A 127 -14.41 2.21 -20.22
N HIS A 128 -13.42 2.65 -19.45
CA HIS A 128 -12.54 3.78 -19.75
C HIS A 128 -11.08 3.39 -19.58
N ARG A 129 -10.21 3.97 -20.41
CA ARG A 129 -8.77 3.68 -20.36
C ARG A 129 -8.22 3.98 -18.96
N PRO A 130 -7.48 3.05 -18.36
CA PRO A 130 -6.88 3.25 -17.05
C PRO A 130 -5.83 4.37 -17.06
N LYS A 131 -6.05 5.44 -16.29
CA LYS A 131 -5.06 6.50 -16.06
C LYS A 131 -4.20 6.13 -14.84
N CYS A 132 -2.97 5.69 -15.09
CA CYS A 132 -2.01 5.31 -14.05
C CYS A 132 -1.12 6.48 -13.66
N SER A 133 -0.65 6.49 -12.40
CA SER A 133 0.32 7.49 -11.94
C SER A 133 1.60 7.46 -12.80
N GLY A 134 2.13 8.64 -13.11
CA GLY A 134 3.35 8.77 -13.91
C GLY A 134 3.24 8.20 -15.33
N ASN A 135 2.03 8.10 -15.90
CA ASN A 135 1.79 7.49 -17.22
C ASN A 135 2.34 6.05 -17.36
N SER A 136 2.48 5.33 -16.24
CA SER A 136 3.09 3.99 -16.18
C SER A 136 2.36 2.90 -17.01
N CYS A 137 1.14 3.17 -17.47
CA CYS A 137 0.31 2.26 -18.26
C CYS A 137 0.16 2.69 -19.72
N SER A 138 0.93 3.70 -20.17
CA SER A 138 0.93 4.20 -21.55
C SER A 138 2.03 3.61 -22.43
N LEU A 139 2.71 2.55 -21.95
CA LEU A 139 3.71 1.82 -22.72
C LEU A 139 3.06 0.82 -23.68
#